data_AF-A0A6A6Y330-F1
#
_entry.id   AF-A0A6A6Y330-F1
#
_cell.length_a   1.000
_cell.length_b   1.000
_cell.length_c   1.000
_cell.angle_alpha   90.00
_cell.angle_beta   90.00
_cell.angle_gamma   90.00
#
_symmetry.space_group_name_H-M   'P 1'
#
loop_
_entity.id
_entity.type
_entity.pdbx_description
1 polymer ?
#
loop_
_entity_poly.entity_id
_entity_poly.type
_entity_poly.pdbx_seq_one_letter_code
_entity_poly.pdbx_strand_id
1 'polypeptide(L)'
;MEGIETNIVAIEEQSSASQRQTKRKKIKPAESFSPSLVDLKLSHDRQIPWGTLYSELSKSHKVMEFAWKDATIVLFLSTVHDGKDYIAKLRKRPTKTATGYHQTVKKFGKEAQAWLNIPVMIDEYNLWMCGVDVADQMRSYYNTNRVHRKTWKPLWSFLLDTVVGNSYML
;
A
#
# COMPACT_ATOMS: atom_id res chain seq x y z
N MET A 1 -36.03 85.92 14.31
CA MET A 1 -35.77 85.14 13.08
C MET A 1 -34.35 84.62 13.22
N GLU A 2 -34.15 83.54 13.96
CA GLU A 2 -32.87 82.84 13.99
C GLU A 2 -33.17 81.35 14.06
N GLY A 3 -32.75 80.65 13.00
CA GLY A 3 -33.01 79.24 12.78
C GLY A 3 -32.08 78.36 13.60
N ILE A 4 -32.63 77.30 14.16
CA ILE A 4 -31.87 76.24 14.82
C ILE A 4 -31.51 75.22 13.75
N GLU A 5 -30.28 75.24 13.27
CA GLU A 5 -29.74 74.20 12.40
C GLU A 5 -29.46 72.94 13.23
N THR A 6 -30.20 71.87 12.95
CA THR A 6 -29.95 70.54 13.52
C THR A 6 -28.75 69.91 12.82
N ASN A 7 -27.61 69.86 13.50
CA ASN A 7 -26.45 69.08 13.07
C ASN A 7 -26.75 67.59 13.26
N ILE A 8 -27.16 66.91 12.20
CA ILE A 8 -27.24 65.45 12.15
C ILE A 8 -25.82 64.94 11.88
N VAL A 9 -25.13 64.50 12.92
CA VAL A 9 -23.87 63.76 12.79
C VAL A 9 -24.21 62.36 12.28
N ALA A 10 -23.93 62.10 11.01
CA ALA A 10 -23.98 60.75 10.45
C ALA A 10 -22.89 59.91 11.12
N ILE A 11 -23.29 58.94 11.94
CA ILE A 11 -22.38 57.91 12.46
C ILE A 11 -22.16 56.93 11.32
N GLU A 12 -21.02 57.02 10.65
CA GLU A 12 -20.55 55.95 9.77
C GLU A 12 -20.26 54.71 10.63
N GLU A 13 -21.15 53.72 10.58
CA GLU A 13 -20.83 52.37 11.03
C GLU A 13 -19.70 51.83 10.17
N GLN A 14 -18.47 51.94 10.66
CA GLN A 14 -17.37 51.11 10.17
C GLN A 14 -17.64 49.67 10.59
N SER A 15 -18.43 48.98 9.76
CA SER A 15 -18.48 47.52 9.70
C SER A 15 -17.08 47.01 9.33
N SER A 16 -16.22 46.84 10.33
CA SER A 16 -14.97 46.09 10.19
C SER A 16 -15.34 44.61 10.07
N ALA A 17 -15.68 44.20 8.84
CA ALA A 17 -15.75 42.81 8.48
C ALA A 17 -14.34 42.22 8.65
N SER A 18 -14.04 41.68 9.83
CA SER A 18 -12.83 40.92 10.08
C SER A 18 -12.86 39.71 9.15
N GLN A 19 -12.19 39.83 7.99
CA GLN A 19 -11.95 38.73 7.08
C GLN A 19 -11.15 37.68 7.86
N ARG A 20 -11.83 36.67 8.40
CA ARG A 20 -11.20 35.45 8.87
C ARG A 20 -10.56 34.78 7.66
N GLN A 21 -9.32 35.15 7.38
CA GLN A 21 -8.46 34.36 6.50
C GLN A 21 -8.26 33.02 7.18
N THR A 22 -9.06 32.03 6.79
CA THR A 22 -8.77 30.63 7.07
C THR A 22 -7.48 30.29 6.35
N LYS A 23 -6.34 30.42 7.05
CA LYS A 23 -5.06 29.89 6.56
C LYS A 23 -5.27 28.41 6.27
N ARG A 24 -5.43 28.05 4.99
CA ARG A 24 -5.36 26.66 4.53
C ARG A 24 -4.05 26.11 5.08
N LYS A 25 -4.14 25.15 6.01
CA LYS A 25 -2.97 24.41 6.48
C LYS A 25 -2.30 23.83 5.22
N LYS A 26 -1.08 24.26 4.93
CA LYS A 26 -0.26 23.62 3.89
C LYS A 26 -0.07 22.17 4.33
N ILE A 27 -0.78 21.26 3.67
CA ILE A 27 -0.60 19.83 3.90
C ILE A 27 0.83 19.52 3.46
N LYS A 28 1.66 19.09 4.40
CA LYS A 28 2.99 18.60 4.04
C LYS A 28 2.79 17.43 3.07
N PRO A 29 3.48 17.41 1.91
CA PRO A 29 3.35 16.30 1.00
C PRO A 29 3.68 15.00 1.75
N ALA A 30 2.89 13.96 1.51
CA ALA A 30 3.16 12.65 2.07
C ALA A 30 4.58 12.22 1.70
N GLU A 31 5.26 11.58 2.64
CA GLU A 31 6.60 11.08 2.39
C GLU A 31 6.58 10.07 1.25
N SER A 32 7.45 10.27 0.26
CA SER A 32 7.63 9.35 -0.86
C SER A 32 8.69 8.32 -0.52
N PHE A 33 8.56 7.12 -1.11
CA PHE A 33 9.60 6.10 -1.10
C PHE A 33 10.95 6.67 -1.59
N SER A 34 12.04 6.10 -1.09
CA SER A 34 13.42 6.47 -1.42
C SER A 34 13.64 6.41 -2.94
N PRO A 35 14.02 7.54 -3.57
CA PRO A 35 14.24 7.61 -5.01
C PRO A 35 15.33 6.64 -5.51
N SER A 36 16.34 6.40 -4.68
CA SER A 36 17.42 5.42 -4.88
C SER A 36 16.88 4.01 -5.11
N LEU A 37 16.05 3.50 -4.20
CA LEU A 37 15.49 2.17 -4.28
C LEU A 37 14.45 2.05 -5.41
N VAL A 38 13.69 3.11 -5.68
CA VAL A 38 12.81 3.15 -6.87
C VAL A 38 13.63 3.08 -8.15
N ASP A 39 14.73 3.82 -8.24
CA ASP A 39 15.62 3.79 -9.40
C ASP A 39 16.21 2.40 -9.62
N LEU A 40 16.61 1.70 -8.55
CA LEU A 40 17.06 0.30 -8.66
C LEU A 40 16.03 -0.57 -9.40
N LYS A 41 14.74 -0.43 -9.05
CA LYS A 41 13.66 -1.18 -9.69
C LYS A 41 13.42 -0.76 -11.16
N LEU A 42 13.54 0.52 -11.47
CA LEU A 42 13.21 1.05 -12.79
C LEU A 42 14.35 0.87 -13.82
N SER A 43 15.59 1.15 -13.42
CA SER A 43 16.72 1.25 -14.33
C SER A 43 17.75 0.13 -14.16
N HIS A 44 17.90 -0.44 -12.96
CA HIS A 44 18.97 -1.40 -12.64
C HIS A 44 18.51 -2.86 -12.42
N ASP A 45 17.21 -3.17 -12.61
CA ASP A 45 16.65 -4.50 -12.31
C ASP A 45 17.44 -5.65 -12.94
N ARG A 46 17.89 -5.51 -14.18
CA ARG A 46 18.61 -6.58 -14.88
C ARG A 46 20.05 -6.79 -14.43
N GLN A 47 20.65 -5.78 -13.79
CA GLN A 47 22.06 -5.77 -13.41
C GLN A 47 22.28 -6.38 -12.03
N ILE A 48 21.26 -6.34 -11.17
CA ILE A 48 21.34 -6.81 -9.80
C ILE A 48 21.26 -8.35 -9.74
N PRO A 49 22.19 -9.01 -9.03
CA PRO A 49 22.12 -10.46 -8.82
C PRO A 49 20.90 -10.87 -8.00
N TRP A 50 20.33 -12.04 -8.33
CA TRP A 50 19.25 -12.65 -7.56
C TRP A 50 19.64 -12.81 -6.09
N GLY A 51 18.71 -12.47 -5.19
CA GLY A 51 18.85 -12.57 -3.74
C GLY A 51 19.42 -11.32 -3.07
N THR A 52 19.88 -10.32 -3.84
CA THR A 52 20.43 -9.08 -3.29
C THR A 52 19.33 -8.26 -2.62
N LEU A 53 19.60 -7.79 -1.40
CA LEU A 53 18.72 -6.91 -0.63
C LEU A 53 19.40 -5.56 -0.42
N TYR A 54 18.70 -4.50 -0.78
CA TYR A 54 19.04 -3.13 -0.41
C TYR A 54 18.02 -2.62 0.60
N SER A 55 18.48 -1.77 1.51
CA SER A 55 17.64 -1.18 2.53
C SER A 55 18.04 0.26 2.78
N GLU A 56 17.05 1.13 2.95
CA GLU A 56 17.23 2.53 3.31
C GLU A 56 16.22 2.89 4.40
N LEU A 57 16.61 3.82 5.28
CA LEU A 57 15.72 4.33 6.30
C LEU A 57 14.90 5.47 5.70
N SER A 58 13.58 5.47 5.91
CA SER A 58 12.70 6.59 5.53
C SER A 58 13.24 7.91 6.09
N LYS A 59 13.00 9.05 5.44
CA LYS A 59 13.40 10.39 5.91
C LYS A 59 12.89 10.70 7.32
N SER A 60 11.78 10.09 7.72
CA SER A 60 11.22 10.23 9.08
C SER A 60 11.89 9.33 10.12
N HIS A 61 12.76 8.41 9.71
CA HIS A 61 13.42 7.40 10.53
C HIS A 61 12.47 6.44 11.25
N LYS A 62 11.24 6.26 10.75
CA LYS A 62 10.21 5.40 11.36
C LYS A 62 10.00 4.07 10.65
N VAL A 63 10.36 4.01 9.36
CA VAL A 63 10.06 2.88 8.48
C VAL A 63 11.34 2.50 7.76
N MET A 64 11.62 1.21 7.71
CA MET A 64 12.66 0.63 6.86
C MET A 64 12.07 0.35 5.48
N GLU A 65 12.76 0.83 4.47
CA GLU A 65 12.42 0.62 3.07
C GLU A 65 13.39 -0.40 2.47
N PHE A 66 12.86 -1.34 1.70
CA PHE A 66 13.62 -2.45 1.14
C PHE A 66 13.42 -2.57 -0.35
N ALA A 67 14.49 -2.93 -1.05
CA ALA A 67 14.44 -3.42 -2.42
C ALA A 67 15.11 -4.79 -2.48
N TRP A 68 14.32 -5.83 -2.72
CA TRP A 68 14.81 -7.20 -2.81
C TRP A 68 14.73 -7.72 -4.23
N LYS A 69 15.83 -8.32 -4.72
CA LYS A 69 15.87 -8.92 -6.05
C LYS A 69 15.43 -10.38 -6.01
N ASP A 70 14.20 -10.64 -6.48
CA ASP A 70 13.75 -11.99 -6.86
C ASP A 70 13.91 -12.16 -8.39
N ALA A 71 12.84 -12.56 -9.10
CA ALA A 71 12.80 -12.49 -10.55
C ALA A 71 12.86 -11.04 -11.06
N THR A 72 12.18 -10.14 -10.35
CA THR A 72 12.26 -8.70 -10.48
C THR A 72 12.50 -8.09 -9.10
N ILE A 73 12.90 -6.82 -9.05
CA ILE A 73 13.03 -6.08 -7.81
C ILE A 73 11.63 -5.79 -7.27
N VAL A 74 11.43 -6.19 -6.02
CA VAL A 74 10.22 -5.92 -5.26
C VAL A 74 10.57 -4.95 -4.14
N LEU A 75 9.73 -3.92 -4.00
CA LEU A 75 9.88 -2.89 -2.99
C LEU A 75 8.97 -3.22 -1.82
N PHE A 76 9.50 -3.07 -0.60
CA PHE A 76 8.76 -3.33 0.63
C PHE A 76 9.01 -2.23 1.66
N LEU A 77 8.07 -2.11 2.59
CA LEU A 77 8.16 -1.25 3.75
C LEU A 77 7.89 -2.10 4.99
N SER A 78 8.70 -1.94 6.03
CA SER A 78 8.42 -2.52 7.34
C SER A 78 8.87 -1.60 8.46
N THR A 79 8.12 -1.61 9.56
CA THR A 79 8.50 -0.96 10.82
C THR A 79 9.10 -1.93 11.83
N VAL A 80 9.09 -3.23 11.51
CA VAL A 80 9.47 -4.31 12.44
C VAL A 80 10.74 -5.01 11.99
N HIS A 81 10.98 -5.11 10.68
CA HIS A 81 12.12 -5.86 10.14
C HIS A 81 13.32 -4.95 9.86
N ASP A 82 14.50 -5.50 10.13
CA ASP A 82 15.80 -4.88 9.84
C ASP A 82 16.43 -5.40 8.52
N GLY A 83 15.82 -6.42 7.90
CA GLY A 83 16.30 -7.02 6.64
C GLY A 83 17.56 -7.88 6.75
N LYS A 84 18.01 -8.20 7.96
CA LYS A 84 19.24 -9.01 8.18
C LYS A 84 18.98 -10.51 8.19
N ASP A 85 17.78 -10.92 8.55
CA ASP A 85 17.45 -12.33 8.73
C ASP A 85 17.01 -12.99 7.42
N TYR A 86 17.51 -14.21 7.20
CA TYR A 86 17.19 -15.03 6.04
C TYR A 86 16.74 -16.41 6.48
N ILE A 87 15.78 -16.96 5.75
CA ILE A 87 15.28 -18.32 5.92
C ILE A 87 15.43 -19.10 4.62
N ALA A 88 15.87 -20.36 4.73
CA ALA A 88 15.91 -21.27 3.60
C ALA A 88 14.49 -21.78 3.34
N LYS A 89 13.95 -21.50 2.15
CA LYS A 89 12.61 -21.97 1.74
C LYS A 89 12.70 -22.80 0.47
N LEU A 90 12.02 -23.94 0.47
CA LEU A 90 11.86 -24.76 -0.72
C LEU A 90 10.93 -24.05 -1.70
N ARG A 91 11.47 -23.61 -2.85
CA ARG A 91 10.69 -22.95 -3.91
C ARG A 91 10.56 -23.84 -5.13
N LYS A 92 9.49 -23.62 -5.88
CA LYS A 92 9.29 -24.19 -7.21
C LYS A 92 9.93 -23.29 -8.25
N ARG A 93 10.55 -23.90 -9.27
CA ARG A 93 11.08 -23.19 -10.42
C ARG A 93 9.94 -22.45 -11.15
N PRO A 94 10.13 -21.18 -11.53
CA PRO A 94 9.14 -20.45 -12.30
C PRO A 94 8.95 -21.04 -13.70
N THR A 95 7.79 -20.79 -14.29
CA THR A 95 7.50 -21.18 -15.67
C THR A 95 8.39 -20.42 -16.66
N LYS A 96 8.67 -21.01 -17.83
CA LYS A 96 9.51 -20.38 -18.88
C LYS A 96 8.97 -19.04 -19.38
N THR A 97 7.66 -18.82 -19.23
CA THR A 97 6.96 -17.59 -19.62
C THR A 97 7.03 -16.49 -18.55
N ALA A 98 7.51 -16.79 -17.34
CA ALA A 98 7.57 -15.82 -16.26
C ALA A 98 8.61 -14.71 -16.53
N THR A 99 8.24 -13.48 -16.20
CA THR A 99 9.17 -12.34 -16.20
C THR A 99 10.37 -12.62 -15.29
N GLY A 100 11.60 -12.37 -15.77
CA GLY A 100 12.81 -12.63 -14.97
C GLY A 100 13.21 -14.10 -14.87
N TYR A 101 12.60 -15.00 -15.66
CA TYR A 101 12.90 -16.43 -15.67
C TYR A 101 14.40 -16.72 -15.85
N HIS A 102 15.06 -16.08 -16.83
CA HIS A 102 16.47 -16.36 -17.14
C HIS A 102 17.44 -16.06 -16.01
N GLN A 103 17.11 -15.12 -15.11
CA GLN A 103 17.91 -14.83 -13.94
C GLN A 103 17.62 -15.83 -12.82
N THR A 104 16.35 -16.06 -12.55
CA THR A 104 15.87 -16.91 -11.47
C THR A 104 16.26 -18.38 -11.68
N VAL A 105 16.12 -18.90 -12.90
CA VAL A 105 16.40 -20.31 -13.23
C VAL A 105 17.84 -20.72 -12.94
N LYS A 106 18.80 -19.78 -13.00
CA LYS A 106 20.21 -20.04 -12.67
C LYS A 106 20.38 -20.56 -11.24
N LYS A 107 19.50 -20.17 -10.31
CA LYS A 107 19.50 -20.63 -8.92
C LYS A 107 18.94 -22.05 -8.75
N PHE A 108 18.15 -22.53 -9.70
CA PHE A 108 17.54 -23.86 -9.67
C PHE A 108 18.34 -24.92 -10.46
N GLY A 109 19.33 -24.52 -11.27
CA GLY A 109 20.15 -25.46 -12.05
C GLY A 109 19.31 -26.32 -13.01
N LYS A 110 19.28 -27.64 -12.80
CA LYS A 110 18.43 -28.60 -13.55
C LYS A 110 17.17 -29.03 -12.78
N GLU A 111 17.06 -28.71 -11.51
CA GLU A 111 16.01 -29.19 -10.62
C GLU A 111 14.72 -28.36 -10.68
N ALA A 112 13.56 -29.01 -10.59
CA ALA A 112 12.27 -28.33 -10.59
C ALA A 112 12.00 -27.53 -9.31
N GLN A 113 12.74 -27.81 -8.23
CA GLN A 113 12.64 -27.14 -6.94
C GLN A 113 14.05 -26.92 -6.39
N ALA A 114 14.22 -25.90 -5.56
CA ALA A 114 15.50 -25.63 -4.91
C ALA A 114 15.28 -24.96 -3.55
N TRP A 115 16.19 -25.21 -2.61
CA TRP A 115 16.27 -24.48 -1.35
C TRP A 115 16.95 -23.13 -1.60
N LEU A 116 16.21 -22.05 -1.34
CA LEU A 116 16.68 -20.69 -1.58
C LEU A 116 16.58 -19.87 -0.30
N ASN A 117 17.65 -19.13 0.00
CA ASN A 117 17.67 -18.19 1.11
C ASN A 117 16.94 -16.92 0.69
N ILE A 118 15.90 -16.58 1.45
CA ILE A 118 15.01 -15.43 1.22
C ILE A 118 14.97 -14.61 2.51
N PRO A 119 14.87 -13.28 2.45
CA PRO A 119 14.69 -12.48 3.65
C PRO A 119 13.41 -12.90 4.40
N VAL A 120 13.49 -13.02 5.72
CA VAL A 120 12.35 -13.46 6.57
C VAL A 120 11.12 -12.58 6.34
N MET A 121 11.30 -11.27 6.19
CA MET A 121 10.21 -10.32 5.89
C MET A 121 9.39 -10.68 4.64
N ILE A 122 10.01 -11.27 3.62
CA ILE A 122 9.34 -11.68 2.39
C ILE A 122 8.54 -12.96 2.63
N ASP A 123 9.10 -13.87 3.42
CA ASP A 123 8.44 -15.11 3.76
C ASP A 123 7.17 -14.86 4.58
N GLU A 124 7.30 -14.04 5.63
CA GLU A 124 6.19 -13.64 6.48
C GLU A 124 5.11 -12.89 5.69
N TYR A 125 5.50 -11.93 4.84
CA TYR A 125 4.54 -11.25 3.98
C TYR A 125 3.74 -12.25 3.12
N ASN A 126 4.42 -13.18 2.45
CA ASN A 126 3.77 -14.17 1.59
C ASN A 126 2.86 -15.13 2.37
N LEU A 127 3.19 -15.44 3.63
CA LEU A 127 2.35 -16.28 4.48
C LEU A 127 1.02 -15.60 4.83
N TRP A 128 1.05 -14.29 5.08
CA TRP A 128 -0.08 -13.55 5.64
C TRP A 128 -0.86 -12.71 4.61
N MET A 129 -0.31 -12.42 3.41
CA MET A 129 -0.93 -11.51 2.43
C MET A 129 -2.27 -12.00 1.87
N CYS A 130 -2.53 -13.31 1.82
CA CYS A 130 -3.68 -13.88 1.13
C CYS A 130 -4.97 -13.94 1.98
N GLY A 131 -4.99 -13.39 3.20
CA GLY A 131 -6.15 -13.52 4.09
C GLY A 131 -7.46 -12.97 3.50
N VAL A 132 -7.39 -11.80 2.84
CA VAL A 132 -8.56 -11.18 2.18
C VAL A 132 -8.98 -11.98 0.95
N ASP A 133 -8.02 -12.42 0.13
CA ASP A 133 -8.30 -13.19 -1.08
C ASP A 133 -8.96 -14.54 -0.76
N VAL A 134 -8.53 -15.20 0.32
CA VAL A 134 -9.15 -16.44 0.80
C VAL A 134 -10.60 -16.20 1.23
N ALA A 135 -10.86 -15.12 1.98
CA ALA A 135 -12.22 -14.76 2.38
C ALA A 135 -13.10 -14.41 1.18
N ASP A 136 -12.55 -13.69 0.19
CA ASP A 136 -13.26 -13.36 -1.05
C ASP A 136 -13.55 -14.59 -1.90
N GLN A 137 -12.59 -15.51 -2.01
CA GLN A 137 -12.75 -16.78 -2.71
C GLN A 137 -13.86 -17.62 -2.07
N MET A 138 -13.87 -17.74 -0.74
CA MET A 138 -14.92 -18.46 -0.01
C MET A 138 -16.30 -17.85 -0.26
N ARG A 139 -16.40 -16.52 -0.25
CA ARG A 139 -17.62 -15.79 -0.58
C ARG A 139 -18.05 -16.00 -2.03
N SER A 140 -17.11 -16.04 -2.97
CA SER A 140 -17.39 -16.27 -4.39
C SER A 140 -18.00 -17.65 -4.64
N TYR A 141 -17.52 -18.68 -3.94
CA TYR A 141 -18.08 -20.04 -4.05
C TYR A 141 -19.52 -20.17 -3.54
N TYR A 142 -19.86 -19.42 -2.48
CA TYR A 142 -21.18 -19.47 -1.83
C TYR A 142 -21.96 -18.16 -2.01
N ASN A 143 -21.78 -17.49 -3.15
CA ASN A 143 -22.33 -16.17 -3.40
C ASN A 143 -23.86 -16.17 -3.40
N THR A 144 -24.48 -15.32 -2.57
CA THR A 144 -25.94 -15.17 -2.51
C THR A 144 -26.47 -14.02 -3.38
N ASN A 145 -25.59 -13.24 -4.02
CA ASN A 145 -25.97 -12.08 -4.82
C ASN A 145 -26.73 -12.51 -6.09
N ARG A 146 -27.85 -11.83 -6.36
CA ARG A 146 -28.68 -12.03 -7.56
C ARG A 146 -28.82 -10.73 -8.33
N VAL A 147 -29.30 -10.83 -9.57
CA VAL A 147 -29.58 -9.64 -10.39
C VAL A 147 -30.70 -8.82 -9.75
N HIS A 148 -30.40 -7.56 -9.45
CA HIS A 148 -31.34 -6.64 -8.80
C HIS A 148 -31.27 -5.25 -9.44
N ARG A 149 -32.40 -4.55 -9.48
CA ARG A 149 -32.48 -3.13 -9.91
C ARG A 149 -32.24 -2.13 -8.78
N LYS A 150 -32.05 -2.63 -7.56
CA LYS A 150 -31.86 -1.81 -6.35
C LYS A 150 -30.39 -1.82 -5.95
N THR A 151 -29.79 -0.65 -5.80
CA THR A 151 -28.36 -0.47 -5.48
C THR A 151 -27.98 -1.00 -4.10
N TRP A 152 -28.91 -1.09 -3.15
CA TRP A 152 -28.65 -1.60 -1.80
C TRP A 152 -28.63 -3.12 -1.69
N LYS A 153 -29.24 -3.85 -2.65
CA LYS A 153 -29.37 -5.31 -2.57
C LYS A 153 -28.01 -6.04 -2.62
N PRO A 154 -27.06 -5.66 -3.50
CA PRO A 154 -25.72 -6.22 -3.48
C PRO A 154 -24.98 -6.02 -2.15
N LEU A 155 -25.18 -4.87 -1.49
CA LEU A 155 -24.59 -4.62 -0.17
C LEU A 155 -25.18 -5.55 0.89
N TRP A 156 -26.48 -5.82 0.84
CA TRP A 156 -27.12 -6.77 1.74
C TRP A 156 -26.58 -8.20 1.54
N SER A 157 -26.45 -8.67 0.31
CA SER A 157 -25.85 -9.98 0.01
C SER A 157 -24.39 -10.06 0.45
N PHE A 158 -23.60 -8.99 0.24
CA PHE A 158 -22.23 -8.91 0.74
C PHE A 158 -22.14 -9.12 2.26
N LEU A 159 -23.00 -8.42 3.02
CA LEU A 159 -23.04 -8.55 4.48
C LEU A 159 -23.49 -9.94 4.92
N LEU A 160 -24.50 -10.50 4.24
CA LEU A 160 -24.98 -11.85 4.54
C LEU A 160 -23.86 -12.89 4.34
N ASP A 161 -23.18 -12.86 3.20
CA ASP A 161 -22.10 -13.81 2.89
C ASP A 161 -20.93 -13.67 3.87
N THR A 162 -20.61 -12.44 4.29
CA THR A 162 -19.59 -12.16 5.30
C THR A 162 -19.98 -12.73 6.67
N VAL A 163 -21.23 -12.53 7.10
CA VAL A 163 -21.73 -13.07 8.38
C VAL A 163 -21.73 -14.60 8.37
N VAL A 164 -22.15 -15.23 7.28
CA VAL A 164 -22.10 -16.70 7.14
C VAL A 164 -20.66 -17.20 7.22
N GLY A 165 -19.73 -16.55 6.51
CA GLY A 165 -18.33 -16.91 6.55
C GLY A 165 -17.71 -16.80 7.94
N ASN A 166 -17.99 -15.69 8.65
CA ASN A 166 -17.52 -15.50 10.01
C ASN A 166 -18.17 -16.49 11.00
N SER A 167 -19.45 -16.81 10.82
CA SER A 167 -20.17 -17.77 11.67
C SER A 167 -19.66 -19.20 11.53
N TYR A 168 -19.13 -19.55 10.35
CA TYR A 168 -18.48 -20.85 10.13
C TYR A 168 -17.10 -20.95 10.81
N MET A 169 -16.41 -19.82 11.00
CA MET A 169 -15.09 -19.79 11.63
C MET A 169 -15.12 -19.77 13.17
N LEU A 170 -16.25 -19.40 13.77
CA LEU A 170 -16.47 -19.37 15.22
C LEU A 170 -16.80 -20.76 15.77
#